data_AF-A0A7X2I7B5-F1
#
_entry.id   AF-A0A7X2I7B5-F1
#
_cell.length_a   1.000
_cell.length_b   1.000
_cell.length_c   1.000
_cell.angle_alpha   90.00
_cell.angle_beta   90.00
_cell.angle_gamma   90.00
#
_symmetry.space_group_name_H-M   'P 1'
#
loop_
_entity.id
_entity.type
_entity.pdbx_description
1 polymer ?
#
loop_
_entity_poly.entity_id
_entity_poly.type
_entity_poly.pdbx_seq_one_letter_code
_entity_poly.pdbx_strand_id
1 'polypeptide(L)'
;MTSPTSSQPAQLTDAGRYAIQAARTAASHRMEIAAVFMSKRVPQGGVLFRMKVPSTPGSKPMWLQVVWPGFLQLVDAQGYVVKQEIAGNMAKHMSIETAMLRERLMPDAVLLKGVLRRPQTAALKVTFDGSCVLRVFDARTRELMGFSEPGVPGVLSRFYTGLSFHDLLPRIR
;
A
#
# COMPACT_ATOMS: atom_id res chain seq x y z
N MET A 1 -45.93 -5.14 -27.09
CA MET A 1 -44.55 -4.64 -26.92
C MET A 1 -44.59 -3.45 -25.99
N THR A 2 -44.22 -3.61 -24.72
CA THR A 2 -43.92 -2.48 -23.82
C THR A 2 -42.97 -2.96 -22.72
N SER A 3 -41.66 -2.77 -22.94
CA SER A 3 -40.74 -2.41 -21.87
C SER A 3 -40.89 -0.88 -21.66
N PRO A 4 -40.71 -0.37 -20.44
CA PRO A 4 -39.34 0.00 -20.09
C PRO A 4 -38.97 -0.38 -18.65
N THR A 5 -37.83 -1.07 -18.55
CA THR A 5 -37.03 -1.18 -17.35
C THR A 5 -36.41 0.19 -17.06
N SER A 6 -36.96 0.95 -16.12
CA SER A 6 -36.28 2.12 -15.54
C SER A 6 -35.60 1.71 -14.23
N SER A 7 -34.51 0.96 -14.33
CA SER A 7 -33.59 0.78 -13.21
C SER A 7 -32.84 2.09 -12.97
N GLN A 8 -33.47 3.02 -12.24
CA GLN A 8 -32.76 4.12 -11.60
C GLN A 8 -31.68 3.53 -10.67
N PRO A 9 -30.44 4.04 -10.69
CA PRO A 9 -29.46 3.63 -9.71
C PRO A 9 -29.99 3.99 -8.32
N ALA A 10 -30.11 2.99 -7.44
CA ALA A 10 -30.55 3.19 -6.07
C ALA A 10 -29.67 4.26 -5.41
N GLN A 11 -30.23 5.43 -5.12
CA GLN A 11 -29.51 6.51 -4.47
C GLN A 11 -29.21 6.11 -3.01
N LEU A 12 -27.95 6.25 -2.61
CA LEU A 12 -27.53 6.03 -1.22
C LEU A 12 -28.30 6.96 -0.27
N THR A 13 -28.88 6.38 0.79
CA THR A 13 -29.51 7.14 1.88
C THR A 13 -28.46 7.92 2.67
N ASP A 14 -28.88 8.93 3.45
CA ASP A 14 -27.98 9.67 4.35
C ASP A 14 -27.25 8.75 5.33
N ALA A 15 -27.96 7.75 5.87
CA ALA A 15 -27.37 6.73 6.74
C ALA A 15 -26.30 5.90 6.02
N GLY A 16 -26.54 5.55 4.73
CA GLY A 16 -25.56 4.85 3.91
C GLY A 16 -24.30 5.69 3.64
N ARG A 17 -24.46 6.98 3.34
CA ARG A 17 -23.34 7.91 3.18
C ARG A 17 -22.52 8.03 4.47
N TYR A 18 -23.19 8.17 5.61
CA TYR A 18 -22.54 8.23 6.92
C TYR A 18 -21.75 6.96 7.23
N ALA A 19 -22.33 5.78 6.98
CA ALA A 19 -21.67 4.49 7.20
C ALA A 19 -20.38 4.35 6.38
N ILE A 20 -20.41 4.74 5.10
CA ILE A 20 -19.23 4.74 4.22
C ILE A 20 -18.15 5.69 4.78
N GLN A 21 -18.54 6.90 5.17
CA GLN A 21 -17.59 7.89 5.71
C GLN A 21 -16.96 7.42 7.03
N ALA A 22 -17.75 6.81 7.92
CA ALA A 22 -17.27 6.23 9.16
C ALA A 22 -16.28 5.08 8.89
N ALA A 23 -16.58 4.20 7.93
CA ALA A 23 -15.69 3.11 7.52
C ALA A 23 -14.36 3.63 6.96
N ARG A 24 -14.40 4.67 6.11
CA ARG A 24 -13.19 5.33 5.60
C ARG A 24 -12.36 5.95 6.72
N THR A 25 -13.01 6.66 7.65
CA THR A 25 -12.33 7.28 8.80
C THR A 25 -11.63 6.23 9.67
N ALA A 26 -12.32 5.12 9.95
CA ALA A 26 -11.76 4.00 10.69
C ALA A 26 -10.57 3.35 9.94
N ALA A 27 -10.65 3.22 8.62
CA ALA A 27 -9.56 2.69 7.80
C ALA A 27 -8.34 3.64 7.80
N SER A 28 -8.54 4.95 7.63
CA SER A 28 -7.45 5.95 7.72
C SER A 28 -6.72 5.86 9.05
N HIS A 29 -7.46 5.81 10.17
CA HIS A 29 -6.84 5.70 11.48
C HIS A 29 -6.03 4.40 11.65
N ARG A 30 -6.51 3.28 11.09
CA ARG A 30 -5.74 2.02 11.08
C ARG A 30 -4.46 2.14 10.26
N MET A 31 -4.49 2.85 9.13
CA MET A 31 -3.30 3.08 8.29
C MET A 31 -2.23 3.87 9.04
N GLU A 32 -2.62 4.96 9.71
CA GLU A 32 -1.71 5.76 10.53
C GLU A 32 -1.04 4.93 11.63
N ILE A 33 -1.85 4.19 12.41
CA ILE A 33 -1.33 3.33 13.48
C ILE A 33 -0.40 2.24 12.91
N ALA A 34 -0.79 1.61 11.80
CA ALA A 34 0.01 0.57 11.17
C ALA A 34 1.36 1.11 10.65
N ALA A 35 1.38 2.31 10.06
CA ALA A 35 2.59 2.98 9.62
C ALA A 35 3.51 3.30 10.81
N VAL A 36 2.97 3.88 11.89
CA VAL A 36 3.72 4.14 13.13
C VAL A 36 4.29 2.85 13.73
N PHE A 37 3.49 1.78 13.75
CA PHE A 37 3.93 0.47 14.23
C PHE A 37 5.09 -0.09 13.40
N MET A 38 5.04 0.03 12.06
CA MET A 38 6.11 -0.43 11.18
C MET A 38 7.38 0.42 11.30
N SER A 39 7.24 1.75 11.47
CA SER A 39 8.39 2.65 11.68
C SER A 39 9.18 2.36 12.95
N LYS A 40 8.57 1.71 13.95
CA LYS A 40 9.29 1.22 15.13
C LYS A 40 10.12 -0.05 14.87
N ARG A 41 9.82 -0.77 13.79
CA ARG A 41 10.50 -2.02 13.41
C ARG A 41 11.59 -1.79 12.37
N VAL A 42 11.34 -0.86 11.45
CA VAL A 42 12.29 -0.45 10.42
C VAL A 42 12.41 1.07 10.51
N PRO A 43 13.59 1.60 10.91
CA PRO A 43 13.78 3.04 10.95
C PRO A 43 13.66 3.63 9.54
N GLN A 44 13.41 4.93 9.46
CA GLN A 44 13.41 5.65 8.19
C GLN A 44 14.76 5.43 7.48
N GLY A 45 14.72 5.12 6.18
CA GLY A 45 15.93 4.78 5.42
C GLY A 45 16.34 3.30 5.50
N GLY A 46 15.60 2.46 6.25
CA GLY A 46 15.86 1.03 6.30
C GLY A 46 15.65 0.35 4.93
N VAL A 47 16.68 -0.31 4.43
CA VAL A 47 16.67 -1.02 3.14
C VAL A 47 15.90 -2.33 3.28
N LEU A 48 14.86 -2.50 2.47
CA LEU A 48 13.98 -3.68 2.48
C LEU A 48 14.33 -4.67 1.37
N PHE A 49 14.82 -4.17 0.24
CA PHE A 49 15.29 -4.96 -0.89
C PHE A 49 16.44 -4.24 -1.56
N ARG A 50 17.44 -4.98 -2.03
CA ARG A 50 18.59 -4.44 -2.76
C ARG A 50 19.01 -5.40 -3.86
N MET A 51 19.26 -4.86 -5.04
CA MET A 51 19.82 -5.60 -6.17
C MET A 51 20.95 -4.81 -6.82
N LYS A 52 21.93 -5.53 -7.36
CA LYS A 52 22.97 -4.91 -8.17
C LYS A 52 22.42 -4.58 -9.56
N VAL A 53 22.67 -3.38 -10.04
CA VAL A 53 22.33 -2.97 -11.42
C VAL A 53 23.35 -3.59 -12.37
N PRO A 54 22.93 -4.14 -13.53
CA PRO A 54 23.86 -4.59 -14.56
C PRO A 54 24.81 -3.45 -14.96
N SER A 55 26.12 -3.68 -14.84
CA SER A 55 27.15 -2.70 -15.21
C SER A 55 27.63 -2.96 -16.64
N THR A 56 27.83 -1.90 -17.41
CA THR A 56 28.62 -1.96 -18.65
C THR A 56 30.11 -2.01 -18.34
N PRO A 57 30.97 -2.50 -19.24
CA PRO A 57 32.41 -2.42 -19.07
C PRO A 57 32.85 -0.97 -18.83
N GLY A 58 33.61 -0.74 -17.76
CA GLY A 58 34.11 0.59 -17.38
C GLY A 58 33.17 1.44 -16.51
N SER A 59 31.93 1.02 -16.26
CA SER A 59 31.05 1.74 -15.32
C SER A 59 31.21 1.27 -13.87
N LYS A 60 31.08 2.22 -12.94
CA LYS A 60 31.12 1.93 -11.50
C LYS A 60 29.89 1.08 -11.12
N PRO A 61 30.03 0.12 -10.18
CA PRO A 61 28.91 -0.68 -9.75
C PRO A 61 27.87 0.22 -9.07
N MET A 62 26.59 -0.07 -9.35
CA MET A 62 25.45 0.60 -8.73
C MET A 62 24.47 -0.43 -8.17
N TRP A 63 23.67 -0.01 -7.20
CA TRP A 63 22.63 -0.83 -6.59
C TRP A 63 21.31 -0.09 -6.60
N LEU A 64 20.26 -0.81 -6.95
CA LEU A 64 18.90 -0.35 -6.81
C LEU A 64 18.34 -0.92 -5.50
N GLN A 65 17.69 -0.07 -4.71
CA GLN A 65 17.14 -0.47 -3.42
C GLN A 65 15.74 0.10 -3.18
N VAL A 66 14.89 -0.74 -2.58
CA VAL A 66 13.60 -0.33 -2.04
C VAL A 66 13.76 -0.08 -0.55
N VAL A 67 13.36 1.10 -0.11
CA VAL A 67 13.67 1.63 1.21
C VAL A 67 12.41 2.08 1.91
N TRP A 68 12.27 1.75 3.19
CA TRP A 68 11.18 2.25 4.02
C TRP A 68 11.28 3.79 4.22
N PRO A 69 10.18 4.57 4.12
CA PRO A 69 8.76 4.18 4.01
C PRO A 69 8.21 4.03 2.58
N GLY A 70 9.05 3.79 1.58
CA GLY A 70 8.64 3.47 0.22
C GLY A 70 9.25 4.37 -0.84
N PHE A 71 10.58 4.39 -0.82
CA PHE A 71 11.42 5.03 -1.82
C PHE A 71 12.12 4.00 -2.67
N LEU A 72 12.27 4.30 -3.95
CA LEU A 72 13.24 3.66 -4.82
C LEU A 72 14.50 4.53 -4.81
N GLN A 73 15.65 3.93 -4.51
CA GLN A 73 16.94 4.62 -4.54
C GLN A 73 17.92 3.87 -5.42
N LEU A 74 18.65 4.62 -6.25
CA LEU A 74 19.86 4.17 -6.92
C LEU A 74 21.06 4.68 -6.13
N VAL A 75 21.92 3.77 -5.68
CA VAL A 75 23.12 4.09 -4.90
C VAL A 75 24.39 3.60 -5.58
N ASP A 76 25.48 4.32 -5.36
CA ASP A 76 26.81 3.94 -5.83
C ASP A 76 27.52 2.94 -4.89
N ALA A 77 28.81 2.69 -5.15
CA ALA A 77 29.65 1.76 -4.41
C ALA A 77 29.96 2.19 -2.99
N GLN A 78 29.90 3.50 -2.75
CA GLN A 78 30.14 4.12 -1.46
C GLN A 78 28.84 4.23 -0.65
N GLY A 79 27.69 3.94 -1.27
CA GLY A 79 26.37 4.04 -0.66
C GLY A 79 25.74 5.42 -0.79
N TYR A 80 26.31 6.31 -1.60
CA TYR A 80 25.70 7.61 -1.87
C TYR A 80 24.48 7.45 -2.77
N VAL A 81 23.42 8.15 -2.43
CA VAL A 81 22.18 8.19 -3.21
C VAL A 81 22.41 9.05 -4.45
N VAL A 82 22.44 8.41 -5.61
CA VAL A 82 22.57 9.05 -6.92
C VAL A 82 21.21 9.54 -7.39
N LYS A 83 20.17 8.76 -7.15
CA LYS A 83 18.78 9.08 -7.54
C LYS A 83 17.82 8.49 -6.53
N GLN A 84 16.75 9.21 -6.23
CA GLN A 84 15.69 8.75 -5.34
C GLN A 84 14.33 9.24 -5.82
N GLU A 85 13.32 8.42 -5.66
CA GLU A 85 11.93 8.81 -5.89
C GLU A 85 10.98 8.05 -4.97
N ILE A 86 9.85 8.65 -4.61
CA ILE A 86 8.77 7.97 -3.89
C ILE A 86 8.08 6.96 -4.83
N ALA A 87 7.66 5.82 -4.30
CA ALA A 87 7.13 4.73 -5.12
C ALA A 87 5.93 5.14 -6.00
N GLY A 88 5.09 6.08 -5.55
CA GLY A 88 3.99 6.61 -6.37
C GLY A 88 4.41 7.30 -7.67
N ASN A 89 5.66 7.79 -7.75
CA ASN A 89 6.18 8.53 -8.90
C ASN A 89 7.29 7.79 -9.66
N MET A 90 7.76 6.64 -9.17
CA MET A 90 8.94 5.95 -9.72
C MET A 90 8.78 5.56 -11.19
N ALA A 91 7.57 5.15 -11.62
CA ALA A 91 7.33 4.79 -13.02
C ALA A 91 7.49 5.99 -13.98
N LYS A 92 7.27 7.21 -13.47
CA LYS A 92 7.37 8.44 -14.25
C LYS A 92 8.79 9.02 -14.27
N HIS A 93 9.48 9.03 -13.13
CA HIS A 93 10.79 9.71 -12.99
C HIS A 93 12.00 8.76 -12.96
N MET A 94 11.77 7.48 -12.67
CA MET A 94 12.77 6.40 -12.59
C MET A 94 12.30 5.20 -13.42
N SER A 95 11.84 5.42 -14.66
CA SER A 95 11.18 4.39 -15.46
C SER A 95 12.08 3.19 -15.76
N ILE A 96 13.34 3.43 -16.12
CA ILE A 96 14.34 2.39 -16.42
C ILE A 96 14.65 1.58 -15.16
N GLU A 97 14.92 2.26 -14.04
CA GLU A 97 15.24 1.60 -12.78
C GLU A 97 14.03 0.82 -12.25
N THR A 98 12.82 1.36 -12.43
CA THR A 98 11.58 0.67 -12.08
C THR A 98 11.41 -0.59 -12.92
N ALA A 99 11.68 -0.56 -14.22
CA ALA A 99 11.62 -1.76 -15.07
C ALA A 99 12.62 -2.82 -14.61
N MET A 100 13.88 -2.44 -14.33
CA MET A 100 14.90 -3.35 -13.79
C MET A 100 14.50 -3.96 -12.45
N LEU A 101 13.88 -3.18 -11.56
CA LEU A 101 13.35 -3.69 -10.30
C LEU A 101 12.31 -4.79 -10.54
N ARG A 102 11.39 -4.56 -11.50
CA ARG A 102 10.28 -5.50 -11.79
C ARG A 102 10.73 -6.82 -12.40
N GLU A 103 11.91 -6.88 -13.00
CA GLU A 103 12.51 -8.15 -13.44
C GLU A 103 12.85 -9.08 -12.26
N ARG A 104 13.07 -8.54 -11.06
CA ARG A 104 13.51 -9.32 -9.89
C ARG A 104 12.60 -9.25 -8.68
N LEU A 105 11.75 -8.22 -8.60
CA LEU A 105 10.85 -8.00 -7.49
C LEU A 105 9.43 -7.80 -7.99
N MET A 106 8.60 -8.82 -7.73
CA MET A 106 7.18 -8.75 -8.03
C MET A 106 6.50 -7.62 -7.23
N PRO A 107 5.53 -6.90 -7.83
CA PRO A 107 4.76 -5.84 -7.16
C PRO A 107 4.17 -6.21 -5.81
N ASP A 108 3.68 -7.43 -5.66
CA ASP A 108 2.97 -7.94 -4.47
C ASP A 108 3.87 -8.73 -3.52
N ALA A 109 5.16 -8.89 -3.83
CA ALA A 109 6.12 -9.56 -2.97
C ALA A 109 6.21 -8.85 -1.61
N VAL A 110 5.91 -9.57 -0.53
CA VAL A 110 5.91 -9.00 0.83
C VAL A 110 7.34 -8.79 1.30
N LEU A 111 7.72 -7.52 1.51
CA LEU A 111 9.04 -7.10 1.97
C LEU A 111 9.10 -6.92 3.49
N LEU A 112 8.01 -6.50 4.11
CA LEU A 112 7.92 -6.33 5.57
C LEU A 112 6.55 -6.83 6.06
N LYS A 113 6.54 -7.48 7.23
CA LYS A 113 5.30 -7.96 7.86
C LYS A 113 5.34 -7.76 9.37
N GLY A 114 4.16 -7.59 9.96
CA GLY A 114 4.00 -7.51 11.40
C GLY A 114 2.58 -7.83 11.85
N VAL A 115 2.45 -8.07 13.15
CA VAL A 115 1.16 -8.28 13.81
C VAL A 115 1.05 -7.26 14.94
N LEU A 116 0.12 -6.34 14.81
CA LEU A 116 -0.20 -5.34 15.82
C LEU A 116 -1.28 -5.90 16.75
N ARG A 117 -0.91 -6.23 17.98
CA ARG A 117 -1.83 -6.67 19.03
C ARG A 117 -2.55 -5.46 19.63
N ARG A 118 -3.85 -5.58 19.86
CA ARG A 118 -4.69 -4.53 20.44
C ARG A 118 -5.46 -5.10 21.63
N PRO A 119 -5.52 -4.43 22.79
CA PRO A 119 -6.14 -5.01 23.99
C PRO A 119 -7.63 -5.30 23.87
N GLN A 120 -8.37 -4.45 23.15
CA GLN A 120 -9.85 -4.48 23.12
C GLN A 120 -10.43 -4.89 21.77
N THR A 121 -9.59 -5.15 20.75
CA THR A 121 -10.04 -5.44 19.39
C THR A 121 -9.15 -6.50 18.75
N ALA A 122 -9.63 -7.13 17.67
CA ALA A 122 -8.86 -8.12 16.94
C ALA A 122 -7.47 -7.59 16.54
N ALA A 123 -6.46 -8.44 16.60
CA ALA A 123 -5.12 -8.07 16.13
C ALA A 123 -5.16 -7.73 14.64
N LEU A 124 -4.26 -6.84 14.21
CA LEU A 124 -4.11 -6.48 12.81
C LEU A 124 -2.85 -7.11 12.25
N LYS A 125 -2.98 -7.78 11.11
CA LYS A 125 -1.83 -8.20 10.31
C LYS A 125 -1.50 -7.07 9.35
N VAL A 126 -0.24 -6.65 9.33
CA VAL A 126 0.25 -5.56 8.47
C VAL A 126 1.31 -6.12 7.54
N THR A 127 1.24 -5.78 6.26
CA THR A 127 2.25 -6.13 5.26
C THR A 127 2.63 -4.92 4.42
N PHE A 128 3.87 -4.85 3.98
CA PHE A 128 4.37 -3.87 3.01
C PHE A 128 5.03 -4.63 1.87
N ASP A 129 4.70 -4.29 0.62
CA ASP A 129 5.09 -5.06 -0.56
C ASP A 129 6.11 -4.35 -1.45
N GLY A 130 6.50 -5.02 -2.54
CA GLY A 130 7.38 -4.49 -3.59
C GLY A 130 6.80 -3.34 -4.40
N SER A 131 5.55 -2.93 -4.17
CA SER A 131 4.95 -1.70 -4.69
C SER A 131 4.95 -0.58 -3.66
N CYS A 132 5.56 -0.82 -2.50
CA CYS A 132 5.58 0.09 -1.37
C CYS A 132 4.18 0.45 -0.87
N VAL A 133 3.26 -0.51 -0.92
CA VAL A 133 1.89 -0.35 -0.42
C VAL A 133 1.77 -1.08 0.92
N LEU A 134 1.42 -0.34 1.96
CA LEU A 134 1.07 -0.91 3.24
C LEU A 134 -0.36 -1.45 3.18
N ARG A 135 -0.57 -2.70 3.57
CA ARG A 135 -1.90 -3.32 3.70
C ARG A 135 -2.15 -3.73 5.13
N VAL A 136 -3.36 -3.48 5.59
CA VAL A 136 -3.83 -3.83 6.92
C VAL A 136 -4.96 -4.85 6.78
N PHE A 137 -4.84 -5.96 7.49
CA PHE A 137 -5.81 -7.03 7.50
C PHE A 137 -6.27 -7.32 8.91
N ASP A 138 -7.51 -7.78 9.06
CA ASP A 138 -7.92 -8.46 10.28
C ASP A 138 -7.11 -9.76 10.41
N ALA A 139 -6.43 -9.96 11.54
CA ALA A 139 -5.54 -11.11 11.69
C ALA A 139 -6.27 -12.46 11.75
N ARG A 140 -7.56 -12.46 12.12
CA ARG A 140 -8.38 -13.66 12.27
C ARG A 140 -9.13 -13.97 10.97
N THR A 141 -9.89 -13.02 10.43
CA THR A 141 -10.70 -13.22 9.23
C THR A 141 -9.89 -13.08 7.95
N ARG A 142 -8.69 -12.48 8.02
CA ARG A 142 -7.83 -12.12 6.87
C ARG A 142 -8.47 -11.13 5.90
N GLU A 143 -9.55 -10.48 6.33
CA GLU A 143 -10.22 -9.44 5.56
C GLU A 143 -9.33 -8.20 5.43
N LEU A 144 -9.32 -7.59 4.23
CA LEU A 144 -8.56 -6.37 3.96
C LEU A 144 -9.28 -5.16 4.56
N MET A 145 -8.66 -4.52 5.54
CA MET A 145 -9.22 -3.40 6.30
C MET A 145 -8.70 -2.02 5.87
N GLY A 146 -7.80 -1.98 4.88
CA GLY A 146 -7.20 -0.76 4.37
C GLY A 146 -5.91 -1.03 3.59
N PHE A 147 -5.60 -0.16 2.63
CA PHE A 147 -4.30 -0.13 1.97
C PHE A 147 -3.87 1.30 1.65
N SER A 148 -2.57 1.55 1.64
CA SER A 148 -2.01 2.89 1.49
C SER A 148 -1.89 3.33 0.02
N GLU A 149 -1.66 4.62 -0.19
CA GLU A 149 -1.00 5.08 -1.42
C GLU A 149 0.44 4.54 -1.50
N PRO A 150 0.97 4.27 -2.71
CA PRO A 150 2.34 3.80 -2.88
C PRO A 150 3.38 4.79 -2.33
N GLY A 151 4.21 4.33 -1.39
CA GLY A 151 5.26 5.14 -0.77
C GLY A 151 4.79 6.08 0.32
N VAL A 152 3.49 6.11 0.63
CA VAL A 152 2.90 6.93 1.69
C VAL A 152 2.11 6.04 2.66
N PRO A 153 2.78 5.19 3.47
CA PRO A 153 2.13 4.10 4.20
C PRO A 153 1.05 4.53 5.20
N GLY A 154 1.08 5.78 5.69
CA GLY A 154 0.07 6.32 6.60
C GLY A 154 -1.18 6.88 5.91
N VAL A 155 -1.16 7.06 4.59
CA VAL A 155 -2.28 7.67 3.84
C VAL A 155 -3.10 6.57 3.20
N LEU A 156 -4.38 6.48 3.57
CA LEU A 156 -5.34 5.55 2.97
C LEU A 156 -5.50 5.84 1.47
N SER A 157 -5.44 4.80 0.65
CA SER A 157 -5.60 4.99 -0.79
C SER A 157 -6.98 5.53 -1.14
N ARG A 158 -7.03 6.44 -2.12
CA ARG A 158 -8.27 6.91 -2.73
C ARG A 158 -9.11 5.78 -3.34
N PHE A 159 -8.47 4.68 -3.73
CA PHE A 159 -9.12 3.52 -4.33
C PHE A 159 -9.68 2.54 -3.31
N TYR A 160 -9.44 2.76 -2.01
CA TYR A 160 -10.07 1.95 -0.98
C TYR A 160 -11.54 2.33 -0.85
N THR A 161 -12.45 1.39 -1.07
CA THR A 161 -13.90 1.64 -0.99
C THR A 161 -14.48 1.36 0.39
N GLY A 162 -13.81 0.55 1.23
CA GLY A 162 -14.15 0.30 2.63
C GLY A 162 -15.42 -0.51 2.85
N LEU A 163 -16.54 0.01 2.40
CA LEU A 163 -17.83 -0.65 2.28
C LEU A 163 -18.35 -0.37 0.88
N SER A 164 -18.79 -1.41 0.19
CA SER A 164 -19.55 -1.28 -1.05
C SER A 164 -21.03 -1.01 -0.74
N PHE A 165 -21.77 -0.49 -1.72
CA PHE A 165 -23.23 -0.37 -1.59
C PHE A 165 -23.90 -1.72 -1.26
N HIS A 166 -23.37 -2.82 -1.78
CA HIS A 166 -23.88 -4.16 -1.51
C HIS A 166 -23.74 -4.57 -0.04
N ASP A 167 -22.72 -4.06 0.68
CA ASP A 167 -22.54 -4.33 2.10
C ASP A 167 -23.59 -3.63 2.98
N LEU A 168 -24.23 -2.59 2.43
CA LEU A 168 -25.27 -1.81 3.08
C LEU A 168 -26.69 -2.31 2.75
N LEU A 169 -26.83 -3.28 1.84
CA LEU A 169 -28.13 -3.83 1.50
C LEU A 169 -28.70 -4.62 2.70
N PRO A 170 -29.99 -4.42 3.05
CA PRO A 170 -30.64 -5.21 4.09
C PRO A 170 -30.58 -6.68 3.70
N ARG A 171 -29.95 -7.51 4.54
CA ARG A 171 -30.02 -8.96 4.36
C ARG A 171 -31.36 -9.42 4.90
N ILE A 172 -32.28 -9.75 4.00
CA ILE A 172 -33.48 -10.51 4.36
C ILE A 172 -32.99 -11.87 4.84
N ARG A 173 -33.17 -12.17 6.13
CA ARG A 173 -33.01 -13.50 6.70
C ARG A 173 -34.38 -14.12 6.88
#